data_AF-A0A8D8QJ86-F1
#
_entry.id   AF-A0A8D8QJ86-F1
#
_cell.length_a   1.000
_cell.length_b   1.000
_cell.length_c   1.000
_cell.angle_alpha   90.00
_cell.angle_beta   90.00
_cell.angle_gamma   90.00
#
_symmetry.space_group_name_H-M   'P 1'
#
loop_
_entity.id
_entity.type
_entity.pdbx_description
1 polymer ?
#
loop_
_entity_poly.entity_id
_entity_poly.type
_entity_poly.pdbx_seq_one_letter_code
_entity_poly.pdbx_strand_id
1 'polypeptide(L)'
;TSRSSTSKNRITSRSSTATNCITSLSTTATNCITSLSTTATNCITSLSTTATNCTTSLSTTATNCTTSLSTTATNCTTSLSTTATNCTTSLSTNVTTCLELFLQGCWVRGGGGTKGNSVPGE
;
A
#
# COMPACT_ATOMS: atom_id res chain seq x y z
N THR A 1 -30.58 -27.65 15.85
CA THR A 1 -29.64 -27.85 14.73
C THR A 1 -29.28 -26.55 14.02
N SER A 2 -30.24 -25.67 13.71
CA SER A 2 -30.01 -24.39 13.01
C SER A 2 -29.02 -23.42 13.67
N ARG A 3 -29.01 -23.27 15.01
CA ARG A 3 -28.02 -22.43 15.73
C ARG A 3 -26.56 -22.91 15.59
N SER A 4 -26.35 -24.22 15.51
CA SER A 4 -25.01 -24.81 15.35
C SER A 4 -24.45 -24.55 13.95
N SER A 5 -25.31 -24.64 12.93
CA SER A 5 -24.97 -24.35 11.54
C SER A 5 -24.61 -22.87 11.34
N THR A 6 -25.35 -21.95 11.96
CA THR A 6 -25.06 -20.51 11.88
C THR A 6 -23.76 -20.13 12.58
N SER A 7 -23.44 -20.73 13.73
CA SER A 7 -22.18 -20.46 14.44
C SER A 7 -20.97 -21.02 13.70
N LYS A 8 -21.05 -22.24 13.13
CA LYS A 8 -19.98 -22.80 12.29
C LYS A 8 -19.73 -21.93 11.06
N ASN A 9 -20.78 -21.55 10.33
CA ASN A 9 -20.65 -20.69 9.15
C ASN A 9 -20.02 -19.33 9.49
N ARG A 10 -20.33 -18.74 10.66
CA ARG A 10 -19.70 -17.49 11.13
C ARG A 10 -18.23 -17.61 11.50
N ILE A 11 -17.82 -18.74 12.07
CA ILE A 11 -16.40 -18.98 12.37
C ILE A 11 -15.64 -19.14 11.06
N THR A 12 -16.19 -19.91 10.11
CA THR A 12 -15.59 -20.08 8.78
C THR A 12 -15.49 -18.76 8.03
N SER A 13 -16.54 -17.93 8.01
CA SER A 13 -16.55 -16.65 7.31
C SER A 13 -15.53 -15.66 7.90
N ARG A 14 -15.41 -15.60 9.23
CA ARG A 14 -14.45 -14.73 9.91
C ARG A 14 -13.01 -15.20 9.72
N SER A 15 -12.79 -16.51 9.70
CA SER A 15 -11.50 -17.12 9.37
C SER A 15 -11.09 -16.79 7.93
N SER A 16 -12.00 -16.90 6.96
CA SER A 16 -11.71 -16.57 5.57
C SER A 16 -11.39 -15.08 5.37
N THR A 17 -12.10 -14.17 6.04
CA THR A 17 -11.80 -12.73 5.97
C THR A 17 -10.41 -12.42 6.51
N ALA A 18 -10.02 -13.02 7.65
CA ALA A 18 -8.70 -12.84 8.21
C ALA A 18 -7.59 -13.36 7.29
N THR A 19 -7.76 -14.55 6.71
CA THR A 19 -6.80 -15.12 5.74
C THR A 19 -6.66 -14.25 4.49
N ASN A 20 -7.76 -13.75 3.95
CA ASN A 20 -7.75 -12.86 2.78
C ASN A 20 -7.02 -11.55 3.09
N CYS A 21 -7.25 -10.94 4.25
CA CYS A 21 -6.53 -9.76 4.68
C CYS A 21 -5.02 -9.97 4.76
N ILE A 22 -4.58 -11.04 5.42
CA ILE A 22 -3.16 -11.36 5.59
C ILE A 22 -2.50 -11.54 4.21
N THR A 23 -3.19 -12.24 3.31
CA THR A 23 -2.72 -12.46 1.93
C THR A 23 -2.60 -11.16 1.15
N SER A 24 -3.61 -10.29 1.21
CA SER A 24 -3.58 -8.98 0.54
C SER A 24 -2.48 -8.07 1.08
N LEU A 25 -2.27 -8.07 2.40
CA LEU A 25 -1.22 -7.27 3.04
C LEU A 25 0.18 -7.77 2.64
N SER A 26 0.39 -9.09 2.65
CA SER A 26 1.63 -9.73 2.19
C SER A 26 1.92 -9.43 0.73
N THR A 27 0.91 -9.50 -0.13
CA THR A 27 1.03 -9.17 -1.57
C THR A 27 1.41 -7.71 -1.76
N THR A 28 0.74 -6.80 -1.05
CA THR A 28 1.02 -5.35 -1.11
C THR A 28 2.45 -5.05 -0.66
N ALA A 29 2.89 -5.64 0.45
CA ALA A 29 4.25 -5.49 0.95
C ALA A 29 5.29 -6.00 -0.07
N THR A 30 5.04 -7.15 -0.68
CA THR A 30 5.92 -7.73 -1.71
C THR A 30 6.04 -6.81 -2.93
N ASN A 31 4.91 -6.37 -3.48
CA ASN A 31 4.87 -5.43 -4.60
C ASN A 31 5.63 -4.13 -4.30
N CYS A 32 5.56 -3.68 -3.05
CA CYS A 32 6.26 -2.50 -2.59
C CYS A 32 7.77 -2.66 -2.55
N ILE A 33 8.25 -3.78 -2.01
CA ILE A 33 9.67 -4.11 -2.01
C ILE A 33 10.18 -4.21 -3.44
N THR A 34 9.46 -4.91 -4.32
CA THR A 34 9.83 -5.05 -5.73
C THR A 34 9.87 -3.71 -6.46
N SER A 35 8.87 -2.85 -6.26
CA SER A 35 8.82 -1.53 -6.89
C SER A 35 9.99 -0.66 -6.42
N LEU A 36 10.27 -0.64 -5.11
CA LEU A 36 11.36 0.15 -4.56
C LEU A 36 12.73 -0.33 -5.07
N SER A 37 12.93 -1.66 -5.13
CA SER A 37 14.13 -2.27 -5.70
C SER A 37 14.33 -1.91 -7.18
N THR A 38 13.24 -1.92 -7.95
CA THR A 38 13.28 -1.57 -9.38
C THR A 38 13.65 -0.11 -9.57
N THR A 39 13.01 0.80 -8.84
CA THR A 39 13.32 2.24 -8.87
C THR A 39 14.78 2.51 -8.49
N ALA A 40 15.28 1.86 -7.44
CA ALA A 40 16.67 1.99 -7.02
C ALA A 40 17.65 1.51 -8.10
N THR A 41 17.36 0.37 -8.73
CA THR A 41 18.21 -0.20 -9.81
C THR A 41 18.26 0.72 -11.02
N ASN A 42 17.11 1.23 -11.46
CA ASN A 42 17.02 2.19 -12.57
C ASN A 42 17.81 3.46 -12.27
N CYS A 43 17.80 3.90 -11.01
CA CYS A 43 18.53 5.06 -10.57
C CYS A 43 20.04 4.89 -10.60
N ILE A 44 20.54 3.78 -10.07
CA ILE A 44 21.97 3.44 -10.12
C ILE A 44 22.44 3.37 -11.58
N THR A 45 21.65 2.71 -12.44
CA THR A 45 21.95 2.58 -13.87
C THR A 45 22.00 3.94 -14.58
N SER A 46 21.03 4.81 -14.28
CA SER A 46 20.97 6.16 -14.86
C SER A 46 22.16 7.01 -14.42
N LEU A 47 22.51 6.99 -13.12
CA LEU A 47 23.68 7.71 -12.62
C LEU A 47 24.98 7.19 -13.26
N SER A 48 25.14 5.87 -13.36
CA SER A 48 26.31 5.24 -13.98
C SER A 48 26.46 5.64 -15.45
N THR A 49 25.36 5.67 -16.19
CA THR A 49 25.33 6.08 -17.59
C THR A 49 25.71 7.55 -17.73
N THR A 50 25.10 8.44 -16.93
CA THR A 50 25.44 9.87 -16.91
C THR A 50 26.91 10.09 -16.56
N ALA A 51 27.45 9.37 -15.57
CA ALA A 51 28.85 9.45 -15.19
C ALA A 51 29.80 9.00 -16.33
N THR A 52 29.46 7.93 -17.04
CA THR A 52 30.25 7.40 -18.16
C THR A 52 30.23 8.34 -19.37
N ASN A 53 29.06 8.89 -19.69
CA ASN A 53 28.94 9.93 -20.72
C ASN A 53 29.75 11.17 -20.34
N CYS A 54 29.80 11.46 -19.04
CA CYS A 54 30.58 12.56 -18.51
C CYS A 54 32.09 12.36 -18.55
N THR A 55 32.60 11.19 -18.22
CA THR A 55 34.04 10.89 -18.36
C THR A 55 34.46 10.94 -19.82
N THR A 56 33.61 10.49 -20.75
CA THR A 56 33.84 10.58 -22.20
C THR A 56 33.82 12.02 -22.70
N SER A 57 32.90 12.84 -22.18
CA SER A 57 32.71 14.25 -22.57
C SER A 57 33.59 15.23 -21.78
N LEU A 58 34.36 14.78 -20.79
CA LEU A 58 35.19 15.64 -19.93
C LEU A 58 36.26 16.42 -20.72
N SER A 59 36.54 16.01 -21.97
CA SER A 59 37.33 16.80 -22.92
C SER A 59 36.66 18.10 -23.37
N THR A 60 35.35 18.29 -23.14
CA THR A 60 34.58 19.43 -23.67
C THR A 60 33.93 20.34 -22.62
N THR A 61 33.37 19.87 -21.48
CA THR A 61 32.98 20.79 -20.37
C THR A 61 32.65 20.07 -19.04
N ALA A 62 33.42 20.31 -17.98
CA ALA A 62 33.15 19.75 -16.64
C ALA A 62 31.82 20.25 -16.01
N THR A 63 31.41 21.48 -16.29
CA THR A 63 30.21 22.11 -15.71
C THR A 63 28.91 21.40 -16.14
N ASN A 64 28.77 21.08 -17.42
CA ASN A 64 27.57 20.40 -17.95
C ASN A 64 27.39 19.01 -17.33
N CYS A 65 28.50 18.38 -16.96
CA CYS A 65 28.50 17.09 -16.31
C CYS A 65 28.01 17.12 -14.88
N THR A 66 28.51 18.08 -14.09
CA THR A 66 28.04 18.28 -12.71
C THR A 66 26.54 18.55 -12.68
N THR A 67 26.03 19.38 -13.59
CA THR A 67 24.60 19.68 -13.69
C THR A 67 23.81 18.41 -14.04
N SER A 68 24.22 17.66 -15.05
CA SER A 68 23.51 16.44 -15.50
C SER A 68 23.45 15.37 -14.40
N LEU A 69 24.56 15.17 -13.68
CA LEU A 69 24.63 14.20 -12.59
C LEU A 69 23.74 14.64 -11.41
N SER A 70 23.75 15.93 -11.07
CA SER A 70 22.88 16.51 -10.03
C SER A 70 21.39 16.34 -10.37
N THR A 71 21.00 16.62 -11.61
CA THR A 71 19.61 16.43 -12.07
C THR A 71 19.21 14.96 -11.99
N THR A 72 20.09 14.04 -12.44
CA THR A 72 19.81 12.59 -12.38
C THR A 72 19.63 12.12 -10.93
N ALA A 73 20.50 12.56 -10.01
CA ALA A 73 20.42 12.23 -8.58
C ALA A 73 19.13 12.78 -7.94
N THR A 74 18.73 13.99 -8.30
CA THR A 74 17.49 14.61 -7.81
C THR A 74 16.26 13.82 -8.27
N ASN A 75 16.17 13.52 -9.57
CA ASN A 75 15.08 12.73 -10.14
C ASN A 75 14.98 11.35 -9.47
N CYS A 76 16.12 10.76 -9.16
CA CYS A 76 16.20 9.49 -8.47
C CYS A 76 15.67 9.52 -7.04
N THR A 77 16.08 10.53 -6.29
CA THR A 77 15.61 10.75 -4.92
C THR A 77 14.09 10.96 -4.90
N THR A 78 13.58 11.79 -5.81
CA THR A 78 12.14 12.03 -5.94
C THR A 78 11.39 10.75 -6.29
N SER A 79 11.85 9.99 -7.28
CA SER A 79 11.19 8.75 -7.71
C SER A 79 11.12 7.70 -6.59
N LEU A 80 12.21 7.57 -5.81
CA LEU A 80 12.26 6.66 -4.67
C LEU A 80 11.29 7.10 -3.56
N SER A 81 11.27 8.40 -3.26
CA SER A 81 10.35 9.00 -2.28
C SER A 81 8.87 8.79 -2.66
N THR A 82 8.52 9.01 -3.93
CA THR A 82 7.17 8.77 -4.43
C THR A 82 6.78 7.30 -4.32
N THR A 83 7.70 6.38 -4.69
CA THR A 83 7.46 4.94 -4.57
C THR A 83 7.21 4.52 -3.12
N ALA A 84 8.05 5.01 -2.19
CA ALA A 84 7.91 4.73 -0.76
C ALA A 84 6.59 5.28 -0.18
N THR A 85 6.20 6.49 -0.60
CA THR A 85 4.92 7.11 -0.19
C THR A 85 3.73 6.30 -0.68
N ASN A 86 3.71 5.95 -1.96
CA ASN A 86 2.64 5.12 -2.54
C ASN A 86 2.51 3.77 -1.82
N CYS A 87 3.65 3.19 -1.44
CA CYS A 87 3.69 1.95 -0.68
C CYS A 87 3.11 2.07 0.72
N THR A 88 3.51 3.11 1.45
CA THR A 88 2.98 3.39 2.79
C THR A 88 1.47 3.62 2.74
N THR A 89 1.00 4.41 1.77
CA THR A 89 -0.43 4.65 1.55
C THR A 89 -1.19 3.37 1.23
N SER A 90 -0.67 2.55 0.30
CA SER A 90 -1.32 1.29 -0.11
C SER A 90 -1.44 0.30 1.05
N LEU A 91 -0.40 0.22 1.89
CA LEU A 91 -0.39 -0.63 3.07
C LEU A 91 -1.38 -0.12 4.13
N SER A 92 -1.37 1.19 4.39
CA SER A 92 -2.31 1.84 5.32
C SER A 92 -3.77 1.61 4.92
N THR A 93 -4.08 1.79 3.63
CA THR A 93 -5.43 1.52 3.09
C THR A 93 -5.80 0.06 3.26
N ASN A 94 -4.91 -0.89 2.95
CA ASN A 94 -5.19 -2.32 3.13
C ASN A 94 -5.46 -2.67 4.60
N VAL A 95 -4.67 -2.13 5.54
CA VAL A 95 -4.88 -2.34 6.98
C VAL A 95 -6.24 -1.77 7.39
N THR A 96 -6.57 -0.55 6.96
CA THR A 96 -7.83 0.11 7.27
C THR A 96 -9.01 -0.68 6.72
N THR A 97 -8.96 -1.10 5.46
CA THR A 97 -10.00 -1.95 4.84
C THR A 97 -10.13 -3.29 5.55
N CYS A 98 -9.02 -3.90 5.98
CA CYS A 98 -9.09 -5.14 6.74
C CYS A 98 -9.77 -4.95 8.11
N LEU A 99 -9.41 -3.88 8.82
CA LEU A 99 -10.01 -3.53 10.11
C LEU A 99 -11.51 -3.25 9.96
N GLU A 100 -11.89 -2.47 8.95
CA GLU A 100 -13.28 -2.22 8.54
C GLU A 100 -14.05 -3.51 8.29
N LEU A 101 -13.50 -4.44 7.49
CA LEU A 101 -14.15 -5.73 7.22
C LEU A 101 -14.30 -6.58 8.49
N PHE A 102 -13.31 -6.53 9.39
CA PHE A 102 -13.38 -7.23 10.66
C PHE A 102 -14.45 -6.64 11.58
N LEU A 103 -14.59 -5.30 11.61
CA LEU A 103 -15.60 -4.58 12.40
C LEU A 103 -17.01 -4.70 11.80
N GLN A 104 -17.16 -4.66 10.47
CA GLN A 104 -18.45 -4.88 9.78
C GLN A 104 -18.93 -6.33 9.96
N GLY A 105 -18.02 -7.30 10.07
CA GLY A 105 -18.34 -8.66 10.50
C GLY A 105 -18.97 -8.73 11.90
N CYS A 106 -18.66 -7.78 12.79
CA CYS A 106 -19.35 -7.57 14.07
C CYS A 106 -20.66 -6.78 13.91
N TRP A 107 -20.74 -5.85 12.95
CA TRP A 107 -21.90 -4.96 12.75
C TRP A 107 -23.07 -5.60 12.00
N VAL A 108 -22.85 -6.56 11.09
CA VAL A 108 -23.90 -7.30 10.35
C VAL A 108 -24.86 -8.12 11.25
N ARG A 109 -24.71 -8.08 12.59
CA ARG A 109 -25.69 -8.63 13.54
C ARG A 109 -26.14 -7.69 14.66
N GLY A 110 -25.79 -6.40 14.58
CA GLY A 110 -26.26 -5.37 15.52
C GLY A 110 -27.52 -4.63 15.07
N GLY A 111 -28.09 -4.94 13.89
CA GLY A 111 -29.32 -4.33 13.40
C GLY A 111 -30.56 -5.11 13.83
N GLY A 112 -31.25 -4.64 14.87
CA GLY A 112 -32.56 -5.16 15.27
C GLY A 112 -33.25 -4.34 16.36
N GLY A 113 -33.86 -3.21 15.99
CA GLY A 113 -35.00 -2.65 16.73
C GLY A 113 -34.91 -1.19 17.15
N THR A 114 -35.00 -0.23 16.23
CA THR A 114 -35.62 1.06 16.58
C THR A 114 -37.13 0.85 16.64
N LYS A 115 -37.64 0.35 17.77
CA LYS A 115 -39.06 0.49 18.08
C LYS A 115 -39.32 1.97 18.31
N GLY A 116 -39.88 2.62 17.30
CA GLY A 116 -40.66 3.83 17.53
C GLY A 116 -41.80 3.46 18.46
N ASN A 117 -41.74 3.94 19.70
CA ASN A 117 -42.92 4.07 20.52
C ASN A 117 -43.38 5.51 20.38
N SER A 118 -44.44 5.68 19.59
CA SER A 118 -45.35 6.80 19.71
C SER A 118 -45.77 6.95 21.17
N VAL A 119 -45.71 8.18 21.67
CA VAL A 119 -46.42 8.59 22.89
C VAL A 119 -47.92 8.52 22.59
N PRO A 120 -48.72 7.89 23.48
CA PRO A 120 -49.96 8.55 23.87
C PRO A 120 -50.09 8.61 25.39
N GLY A 121 -50.67 9.72 25.85
CA GLY A 121 -50.90 10.00 27.28
C GLY A 121 -51.79 8.97 27.96
N GLU A 122 -51.61 8.80 29.27
CA GLU A 122 -52.21 9.60 30.36
C GLU A 122 -51.22 9.63 31.53
#